data_AF-A0A7V2CJ06-F1
#
_entry.id   AF-A0A7V2CJ06-F1
#
_cell.length_a   1.000
_cell.length_b   1.000
_cell.length_c   1.000
_cell.angle_alpha   90.00
_cell.angle_beta   90.00
_cell.angle_gamma   90.00
#
_symmetry.space_group_name_H-M   'P 1'
#
loop_
_entity.id
_entity.type
_entity.pdbx_description
1 polymer ?
#
loop_
_entity_poly.entity_id
_entity_poly.type
_entity_poly.pdbx_seq_one_letter_code
_entity_poly.pdbx_strand_id
1 'polypeptide(L)'
;AGAQRYCQGRSDMIPRRLFTAALDNHKNGMAAMRRAMASAIELEVLPDLNFLLAPILAIAKIATMVGLLGTVISMIKTFNAIQDSGGGNVTSHSGAIGLALFATALGLVTAIPLVFAHVLFKSWISRQEVEMKKGAQKLLVLLQGVKPGAAAGKSTAPTTDSGIKAKV
;
A
#
# COMPACT_ATOMS: atom_id res chain seq x y z
N ALA A 1 5.62 -30.95 -4.12
CA ALA A 1 6.16 -30.58 -2.79
C ALA A 1 7.34 -29.59 -2.84
N GLY A 2 8.25 -29.66 -3.82
CA GLY A 2 9.43 -28.77 -3.88
C GLY A 2 9.16 -27.28 -4.15
N ALA A 3 8.22 -26.96 -5.05
CA ALA A 3 7.90 -25.56 -5.41
C ALA A 3 7.34 -24.74 -4.24
N GLN A 4 6.56 -25.36 -3.36
CA GLN A 4 5.98 -24.72 -2.17
C GLN A 4 7.06 -24.37 -1.12
N ARG A 5 8.06 -25.24 -0.94
CA ARG A 5 9.23 -24.97 -0.08
C ARG A 5 10.16 -23.92 -0.67
N TYR A 6 10.35 -23.88 -1.99
CA TYR A 6 11.19 -22.87 -2.64
C TYR A 6 10.57 -21.45 -2.55
N CYS A 7 9.24 -21.34 -2.67
CA CYS A 7 8.53 -20.07 -2.47
C CYS A 7 8.54 -19.59 -1.00
N GLN A 8 8.81 -20.47 -0.04
CA GLN A 8 8.99 -20.08 1.38
C GLN A 8 10.40 -19.54 1.68
N GLY A 9 11.40 -19.83 0.82
CA GLY A 9 12.81 -19.44 1.05
C GLY A 9 13.20 -18.04 0.58
N ARG A 10 12.40 -17.37 -0.26
CA ARG A 10 12.64 -15.99 -0.73
C ARG A 10 11.59 -15.05 -0.15
N SER A 11 11.96 -14.42 0.96
CA SER A 11 11.09 -13.60 1.82
C SER A 11 10.91 -12.17 1.28
N ASP A 12 10.31 -12.03 0.11
CA ASP A 12 9.57 -10.81 -0.20
C ASP A 12 8.11 -11.12 0.15
N MET A 13 7.52 -10.38 1.10
CA MET A 13 6.27 -10.77 1.77
C MET A 13 5.04 -10.81 0.85
N ILE A 14 5.12 -10.24 -0.35
CA ILE A 14 3.99 -10.09 -1.27
C ILE A 14 3.90 -11.21 -2.33
N PRO A 15 5.01 -11.63 -2.98
CA PRO A 15 5.01 -12.80 -3.87
C PRO A 15 4.53 -14.09 -3.21
N ARG A 16 4.81 -14.32 -1.92
CA ARG A 16 4.50 -15.60 -1.27
C ARG A 16 3.01 -15.93 -1.27
N ARG A 17 2.16 -14.97 -0.89
CA ARG A 17 0.71 -15.18 -0.80
C ARG A 17 0.05 -15.31 -2.16
N LEU A 18 0.54 -14.54 -3.13
CA LEU A 18 0.12 -14.63 -4.52
C LEU A 18 0.43 -16.00 -5.13
N PHE A 19 1.62 -16.55 -4.86
CA PHE A 19 2.04 -17.86 -5.35
C PHE A 19 1.32 -19.02 -4.66
N THR A 20 1.00 -18.93 -3.36
CA THR A 20 0.21 -19.96 -2.67
C THR A 20 -1.23 -19.99 -3.15
N ALA A 21 -1.88 -18.83 -3.33
CA ALA A 21 -3.25 -18.74 -3.85
C ALA A 21 -3.36 -19.29 -5.30
N ALA A 22 -2.29 -19.14 -6.08
CA ALA A 22 -2.16 -19.70 -7.41
C ALA A 22 -1.98 -21.22 -7.41
N LEU A 23 -1.14 -21.75 -6.52
CA LEU A 23 -0.85 -23.19 -6.44
C LEU A 23 -2.04 -23.99 -5.87
N ASP A 24 -2.80 -23.44 -4.93
CA ASP A 24 -4.00 -24.09 -4.40
C ASP A 24 -5.09 -24.27 -5.47
N ASN A 25 -5.18 -23.34 -6.42
CA ASN A 25 -6.12 -23.41 -7.53
C ASN A 25 -5.56 -24.09 -8.80
N HIS A 26 -4.35 -24.64 -8.75
CA HIS A 26 -3.74 -25.35 -9.89
C HIS A 26 -4.62 -26.52 -10.38
N LYS A 27 -5.39 -27.15 -9.49
CA LYS A 27 -6.29 -28.27 -9.81
C LYS A 27 -7.61 -27.85 -10.48
N ASN A 28 -8.01 -26.59 -10.34
CA ASN A 28 -9.31 -26.07 -10.79
C ASN A 28 -9.26 -25.42 -12.18
N GLY A 29 -8.11 -25.49 -12.86
CA GLY A 29 -7.89 -24.93 -14.18
C GLY A 29 -7.42 -23.47 -14.17
N MET A 30 -6.87 -23.04 -15.31
CA MET A 30 -6.18 -21.74 -15.46
C MET A 30 -7.08 -20.51 -15.22
N ALA A 31 -8.37 -20.62 -15.55
CA ALA A 31 -9.33 -19.54 -15.31
C ALA A 31 -9.59 -19.32 -13.81
N ALA A 32 -9.60 -20.40 -13.01
CA ALA A 32 -9.74 -20.31 -11.57
C ALA A 32 -8.46 -19.73 -10.93
N MET A 33 -7.28 -20.17 -11.38
CA MET A 33 -5.99 -19.63 -10.92
C MET A 33 -5.84 -18.12 -11.20
N ARG A 34 -6.23 -17.66 -12.40
CA ARG A 34 -6.18 -16.23 -12.75
C ARG A 34 -7.13 -15.40 -11.88
N ARG A 35 -8.35 -15.88 -11.62
CA ARG A 35 -9.30 -15.22 -10.72
C ARG A 35 -8.77 -15.18 -9.30
N ALA A 36 -8.22 -16.29 -8.79
CA ALA A 36 -7.68 -16.37 -7.44
C ALA A 36 -6.47 -15.45 -7.22
N MET A 37 -5.58 -15.35 -8.22
CA MET A 37 -4.48 -14.38 -8.19
C MET A 37 -4.99 -12.94 -8.21
N ALA A 38 -5.95 -12.62 -9.09
CA ALA A 38 -6.51 -11.28 -9.17
C ALA A 38 -7.19 -10.87 -7.84
N SER A 39 -7.98 -11.78 -7.25
CA SER A 39 -8.64 -11.53 -5.96
C SER A 39 -7.64 -11.40 -4.81
N ALA A 40 -6.56 -12.19 -4.80
CA ALA A 40 -5.53 -12.06 -3.76
C ALA A 40 -4.79 -10.70 -3.82
N ILE A 41 -4.52 -10.19 -5.04
CA ILE A 41 -3.93 -8.86 -5.22
C ILE A 41 -4.89 -7.78 -4.70
N GLU A 42 -6.19 -7.90 -5.00
CA GLU A 42 -7.16 -6.88 -4.63
C GLU A 42 -7.54 -6.89 -3.15
N LEU A 43 -7.69 -8.08 -2.54
CA LEU A 43 -8.20 -8.21 -1.17
C LEU A 43 -7.12 -8.18 -0.09
N GLU A 44 -5.87 -8.55 -0.42
CA GLU A 44 -4.79 -8.60 0.57
C GLU A 44 -3.73 -7.53 0.31
N VAL A 45 -3.29 -7.35 -0.94
CA VAL A 45 -2.11 -6.51 -1.23
C VAL A 45 -2.47 -5.03 -1.28
N LEU A 46 -3.56 -4.67 -1.97
CA LEU A 46 -4.02 -3.29 -2.06
C LEU A 46 -4.33 -2.64 -0.70
N PRO A 47 -5.06 -3.28 0.25
CA PRO A 47 -5.35 -2.64 1.53
C PRO A 47 -4.11 -2.42 2.39
N ASP A 48 -3.16 -3.38 2.43
CA ASP A 48 -1.92 -3.23 3.19
C ASP A 48 -1.05 -2.08 2.65
N LEU A 49 -0.99 -1.93 1.32
CA LEU A 49 -0.21 -0.88 0.67
C LEU A 49 -0.87 0.50 0.80
N ASN A 50 -2.21 0.55 0.83
CA ASN A 50 -2.97 1.79 1.00
C ASN A 50 -3.13 2.23 2.46
N PHE A 51 -2.84 1.37 3.44
CA PHE A 51 -3.05 1.68 4.86
C PHE A 51 -2.25 2.90 5.33
N LEU A 52 -1.06 3.17 4.78
CA LEU A 52 -0.28 4.37 5.11
C LEU A 52 -0.71 5.63 4.34
N LEU A 53 -1.35 5.49 3.17
CA LEU A 53 -1.74 6.64 2.33
C LEU A 53 -2.92 7.40 2.93
N ALA A 54 -3.93 6.68 3.43
CA ALA A 54 -5.12 7.26 4.04
C ALA A 54 -4.83 8.18 5.24
N PRO A 55 -4.02 7.78 6.24
CA PRO A 55 -3.73 8.64 7.40
C PRO A 55 -2.89 9.86 7.02
N ILE A 56 -1.95 9.78 6.07
CA ILE A 56 -1.17 10.94 5.62
C ILE A 56 -2.09 12.02 5.04
N LEU A 57 -3.03 11.61 4.18
CA LEU A 57 -4.00 12.55 3.59
C LEU A 57 -4.95 13.13 4.65
N ALA A 58 -5.34 12.32 5.64
CA ALA A 58 -6.16 12.79 6.75
C ALA A 58 -5.43 13.85 7.58
N ILE A 59 -4.17 13.60 7.95
CA ILE A 59 -3.35 14.56 8.71
C ILE A 59 -3.15 15.85 7.91
N ALA A 60 -2.96 15.77 6.60
CA ALA A 60 -2.82 16.95 5.74
C ALA A 60 -4.08 17.83 5.78
N LYS A 61 -5.26 17.20 5.71
CA LYS A 61 -6.54 17.90 5.79
C LYS A 61 -6.76 18.51 7.18
N ILE A 62 -6.46 17.76 8.23
CA ILE A 62 -6.58 18.23 9.61
C ILE A 62 -5.66 19.42 9.85
N ALA A 63 -4.41 19.41 9.35
CA ALA A 63 -3.47 20.51 9.47
C ALA A 63 -4.04 21.82 8.88
N THR A 64 -4.64 21.77 7.68
CA THR A 64 -5.32 22.93 7.08
C THR A 64 -6.51 23.40 7.90
N MET A 65 -7.33 22.47 8.41
CA MET A 65 -8.49 22.80 9.24
C MET A 65 -8.06 23.44 10.58
N VAL A 66 -6.94 23.01 11.16
CA VAL A 66 -6.35 23.61 12.36
C VAL A 66 -5.85 25.03 12.08
N GLY A 67 -5.24 25.28 10.91
CA GLY A 67 -4.87 26.63 10.49
C GLY A 67 -6.06 27.57 10.37
N LEU A 68 -7.16 27.08 9.78
CA LEU A 68 -8.43 27.82 9.72
C LEU A 68 -9.02 28.08 11.12
N LEU A 69 -9.01 27.07 11.99
CA LEU A 69 -9.44 27.21 13.39
C LEU A 69 -8.66 28.30 14.13
N GLY A 70 -7.34 28.40 13.88
CA GLY A 70 -6.50 29.46 14.43
C GLY A 70 -6.99 30.86 14.07
N THR A 71 -7.54 31.06 12.87
CA THR A 71 -8.14 32.34 12.47
C THR A 71 -9.39 32.66 13.27
N VAL A 72 -10.24 31.66 13.51
CA VAL A 72 -11.47 31.79 14.29
C VAL A 72 -11.14 32.15 15.73
N ILE A 73 -10.17 31.46 16.35
CA ILE A 73 -9.72 31.76 17.71
C ILE A 73 -9.17 33.19 17.80
N SER A 74 -8.36 33.62 16.81
CA SER A 74 -7.81 34.97 16.80
C SER A 74 -8.88 36.06 16.65
N MET A 75 -9.91 35.81 15.83
CA MET A 75 -11.03 36.73 15.69
C MET A 75 -11.88 36.81 16.95
N ILE A 76 -12.13 35.70 17.64
CA ILE A 76 -12.83 35.70 18.93
C ILE A 76 -12.06 36.56 19.94
N LYS A 77 -10.73 36.42 20.01
CA LYS A 77 -9.89 37.26 20.88
C LYS A 77 -9.95 38.74 20.49
N THR A 78 -9.99 39.04 19.19
CA THR A 78 -10.10 40.40 18.67
C THR A 78 -11.43 41.04 19.11
N PHE A 79 -12.55 40.34 18.95
CA PHE A 79 -13.86 40.85 19.36
C PHE A 79 -13.99 41.05 20.87
N ASN A 80 -13.49 40.12 21.68
CA ASN A 80 -13.46 40.30 23.13
C ASN A 80 -12.63 41.54 23.53
N ALA A 81 -11.46 41.73 22.91
CA ALA A 81 -10.63 42.90 23.18
C ALA A 81 -11.30 44.23 22.74
N ILE A 82 -12.07 44.22 21.64
CA ILE A 82 -12.85 45.39 21.21
C ILE A 82 -13.95 45.73 22.23
N GLN A 83 -14.63 44.71 22.75
CA GLN A 83 -15.70 44.87 23.75
C GLN A 83 -15.15 45.45 25.07
N ASP A 84 -14.01 44.94 25.54
CA ASP A 84 -13.38 45.39 26.79
C ASP A 84 -12.77 46.81 26.68
N SER A 85 -12.29 47.18 25.49
CA SER A 85 -11.67 48.50 25.25
C SER A 85 -12.67 49.60 24.85
N GLY A 86 -13.96 49.29 24.75
CA GLY A 86 -15.01 50.27 24.48
C GLY A 86 -14.90 50.96 23.11
N GLY A 87 -14.33 50.28 22.10
CA GLY A 87 -14.12 50.84 20.75
C GLY A 87 -12.70 51.34 20.47
N GLY A 88 -11.69 50.68 21.05
CA GLY A 88 -10.29 51.09 21.00
C GLY A 88 -9.60 50.99 19.63
N ASN A 89 -8.59 51.85 19.46
CA ASN A 89 -7.75 52.13 18.30
C ASN A 89 -7.44 50.92 17.37
N VAL A 90 -7.56 51.11 16.04
CA VAL A 90 -7.27 50.07 15.01
C VAL A 90 -5.87 49.46 15.17
N THR A 91 -4.92 50.24 15.69
CA THR A 91 -3.55 49.80 15.94
C THR A 91 -3.43 48.72 17.01
N SER A 92 -4.33 48.65 18.00
CA SER A 92 -4.31 47.56 19.01
C SER A 92 -4.89 46.25 18.47
N HIS A 93 -5.66 46.29 17.39
CA HIS A 93 -6.33 45.10 16.82
C HIS A 93 -5.58 44.50 15.62
N SER A 94 -4.71 45.28 14.96
CA SER A 94 -3.92 44.83 13.82
C SER A 94 -3.02 43.62 14.13
N GLY A 95 -2.52 43.51 15.37
CA GLY A 95 -1.71 42.37 15.82
C GLY A 95 -2.48 41.05 15.83
N ALA A 96 -3.73 41.04 16.29
CA ALA A 96 -4.56 39.84 16.31
C ALA A 96 -5.02 39.42 14.91
N ILE A 97 -5.24 40.39 14.00
CA ILE A 97 -5.48 40.13 12.58
C ILE A 97 -4.23 39.51 11.93
N GLY A 98 -3.04 40.06 12.22
CA GLY A 98 -1.77 39.50 11.74
C GLY A 98 -1.54 38.06 12.23
N LEU A 99 -1.86 37.78 13.49
CA LEU A 99 -1.79 36.43 14.06
C LEU A 99 -2.73 35.45 13.33
N ALA A 100 -3.92 35.90 12.94
CA ALA A 100 -4.87 35.08 12.17
C ALA A 100 -4.29 34.70 10.78
N LEU A 101 -3.72 35.67 10.08
CA LEU A 101 -3.08 35.42 8.78
C LEU A 101 -1.87 34.51 8.92
N PHE A 102 -1.06 34.70 9.97
CA PHE A 102 0.10 33.85 10.23
C PHE A 102 -0.29 32.40 10.54
N ALA A 103 -1.33 32.17 11.33
CA ALA A 103 -1.85 30.83 11.60
C ALA A 103 -2.32 30.11 10.33
N THR A 104 -2.92 30.84 9.38
CA THR A 104 -3.32 30.30 8.08
C THR A 104 -2.11 29.95 7.22
N ALA A 105 -1.11 30.84 7.18
CA ALA A 105 0.13 30.60 6.46
C ALA A 105 0.83 29.34 6.98
N LEU A 106 0.91 29.14 8.30
CA LEU A 106 1.49 27.93 8.90
C LEU A 106 0.70 26.65 8.55
N GLY A 107 -0.63 26.72 8.57
CA GLY A 107 -1.49 25.59 8.16
C GLY A 107 -1.24 25.18 6.70
N LEU A 108 -1.08 26.16 5.81
CA LEU A 108 -0.79 25.89 4.40
C LEU A 108 0.65 25.40 4.16
N VAL A 109 1.64 26.03 4.82
CA VAL A 109 3.05 25.64 4.71
C VAL A 109 3.27 24.19 5.15
N THR A 110 2.52 23.70 6.12
CA THR A 110 2.58 22.29 6.58
C THR A 110 1.75 21.34 5.71
N ALA A 111 0.60 21.78 5.19
CA ALA A 111 -0.26 20.94 4.36
C ALA A 111 0.32 20.65 2.96
N ILE A 112 0.92 21.64 2.31
CA ILE A 112 1.50 21.50 0.95
C ILE A 112 2.50 20.33 0.84
N PRO A 113 3.55 20.24 1.68
CA PRO A 113 4.52 19.14 1.59
C PRO A 113 3.88 17.79 1.92
N LEU A 114 2.89 17.74 2.82
CA LEU A 114 2.18 16.51 3.15
C LEU A 114 1.38 15.96 1.97
N VAL A 115 0.67 16.84 1.25
CA VAL A 115 -0.07 16.47 0.03
C VAL A 115 0.89 16.03 -1.07
N PHE A 116 2.01 16.73 -1.23
CA PHE A 116 3.04 16.36 -2.20
C PHE A 116 3.63 14.97 -1.91
N ALA A 117 3.98 14.69 -0.65
CA ALA A 117 4.44 13.38 -0.22
C ALA A 117 3.39 12.28 -0.51
N HIS A 118 2.12 12.53 -0.21
CA HIS A 118 1.04 11.59 -0.52
C HIS A 118 0.97 11.24 -2.01
N VAL A 119 1.12 12.22 -2.92
CA VAL A 119 1.10 11.97 -4.36
C VAL A 119 2.30 11.13 -4.80
N LEU A 120 3.50 11.41 -4.27
CA LEU A 120 4.71 10.62 -4.58
C LEU A 120 4.60 9.18 -4.07
N PHE A 121 4.18 8.99 -2.83
CA PHE A 121 4.00 7.65 -2.25
C PHE A 121 2.94 6.86 -3.00
N LYS A 122 1.82 7.51 -3.39
CA LYS A 122 0.78 6.85 -4.20
C LYS A 122 1.33 6.39 -5.55
N SER A 123 2.11 7.24 -6.23
CA SER A 123 2.75 6.86 -7.50
C SER A 123 3.72 5.70 -7.34
N TRP A 124 4.51 5.69 -6.26
CA TRP A 124 5.44 4.60 -5.96
C TRP A 124 4.70 3.28 -5.71
N ILE A 125 3.63 3.33 -4.91
CA ILE A 125 2.76 2.18 -4.61
C ILE A 125 2.12 1.63 -5.88
N SER A 126 1.56 2.49 -6.74
CA SER A 126 0.99 2.06 -8.03
C SER A 126 2.03 1.43 -8.96
N ARG A 127 3.29 1.89 -8.93
CA ARG A 127 4.37 1.25 -9.69
C ARG A 127 4.64 -0.17 -9.18
N GLN A 128 4.66 -0.37 -7.86
CA GLN A 128 4.85 -1.71 -7.27
C GLN A 128 3.69 -2.65 -7.63
N GLU A 129 2.46 -2.14 -7.59
CA GLU A 129 1.28 -2.91 -7.99
C GLU A 129 1.35 -3.37 -9.46
N VAL A 130 1.79 -2.49 -10.36
CA VAL A 130 1.97 -2.81 -11.78
C VAL A 130 3.04 -3.87 -11.99
N GLU A 131 4.19 -3.76 -11.32
CA GLU A 131 5.25 -4.77 -11.40
C GLU A 131 4.78 -6.13 -10.87
N MET A 132 4.00 -6.15 -9.79
CA MET A 132 3.37 -7.37 -9.29
C MET A 132 2.41 -8.00 -10.29
N LYS A 133 1.52 -7.22 -10.91
CA LYS A 133 0.59 -7.71 -11.93
C LYS A 133 1.32 -8.27 -13.16
N LYS A 134 2.41 -7.63 -13.58
CA LYS A 134 3.29 -8.12 -14.66
C LYS A 134 3.94 -9.45 -14.29
N GLY A 135 4.46 -9.60 -13.07
CA GLY A 135 5.02 -10.85 -12.57
C GLY A 135 4.00 -12.00 -12.57
N ALA A 136 2.78 -11.72 -12.10
CA ALA A 136 1.67 -12.67 -12.13
C ALA A 136 1.31 -13.11 -13.55
N GLN A 137 1.21 -12.16 -14.50
CA GLN A 137 0.94 -12.47 -15.90
C GLN A 137 2.05 -13.30 -16.54
N LYS A 138 3.33 -12.98 -16.31
CA LYS A 138 4.45 -13.77 -16.81
C LYS A 138 4.40 -15.21 -16.29
N LEU A 139 4.09 -15.41 -15.00
CA LEU A 139 3.94 -16.74 -14.44
C LEU A 139 2.79 -17.52 -15.11
N LEU A 140 1.64 -16.87 -15.31
CA LEU A 140 0.51 -17.48 -16.01
C LEU A 140 0.88 -17.90 -17.44
N VAL A 141 1.62 -17.07 -18.18
CA VAL A 141 2.09 -17.39 -19.55
C VAL A 141 3.08 -18.56 -19.53
N LEU A 142 4.02 -18.60 -18.60
CA LEU A 142 4.97 -19.71 -18.48
C LEU A 142 4.26 -21.04 -18.15
N LEU A 143 3.24 -21.00 -17.30
CA LEU A 143 2.40 -22.17 -17.03
C LEU A 143 1.49 -22.56 -18.19
N GLN A 144 1.16 -21.63 -19.10
CA GLN A 144 0.48 -21.98 -20.36
C GLN A 144 1.43 -22.68 -21.34
N GLY A 145 2.70 -22.26 -21.38
CA GLY A 145 3.75 -22.92 -22.18
C GLY A 145 4.10 -24.32 -21.65
N VAL A 146 4.04 -24.51 -20.33
CA VAL A 146 4.12 -25.82 -19.68
C VAL A 146 2.73 -26.45 -19.69
N LYS A 147 2.31 -27.02 -20.82
CA LYS A 147 1.06 -27.77 -20.94
C LYS A 147 0.89 -28.73 -19.74
N PRO A 148 -0.19 -28.63 -18.94
CA PRO A 148 -0.49 -29.58 -17.88
C PRO A 148 -1.07 -30.85 -18.51
N GLY A 149 -0.19 -31.64 -19.13
CA GLY A 149 -0.53 -32.90 -19.79
C GLY A 149 0.62 -33.91 -19.86
N ALA A 150 1.80 -33.62 -19.31
CA ALA A 150 2.97 -34.49 -19.43
C ALA A 150 3.76 -34.69 -18.12
N ALA A 151 3.18 -34.40 -16.94
CA ALA A 151 3.81 -34.68 -15.65
C ALA A 151 2.91 -35.46 -14.66
N ALA A 152 1.85 -36.09 -15.17
CA ALA A 152 1.18 -37.20 -14.50
C ALA A 152 1.59 -38.50 -15.21
N GLY A 153 2.85 -38.92 -15.03
CA GLY A 153 3.35 -40.14 -15.62
C GLY A 153 4.87 -40.18 -15.56
N LYS A 154 5.39 -41.16 -14.80
CA LYS A 154 6.80 -41.52 -14.63
C LYS A 154 7.57 -40.72 -13.58
N SER A 155 7.23 -41.01 -12.33
CA SER A 155 8.26 -41.25 -11.32
C SER A 155 9.11 -42.43 -11.79
N THR A 156 10.16 -42.17 -12.55
CA THR A 156 11.28 -43.09 -12.74
C THR A 156 12.52 -42.36 -12.25
N ALA A 157 12.84 -42.60 -10.98
CA ALA A 157 14.12 -42.24 -10.38
C ALA A 157 15.26 -42.88 -11.21
N PRO A 158 16.38 -42.18 -11.44
CA PRO A 158 17.53 -42.76 -12.09
C PRO A 158 18.25 -43.71 -11.13
N THR A 159 18.52 -44.89 -11.66
CA THR A 159 19.30 -46.00 -11.13
C THR A 159 20.73 -45.56 -10.77
N THR A 160 21.26 -46.04 -9.64
CA THR A 160 22.69 -46.34 -9.53
C THR A 160 22.84 -47.67 -8.81
N ASP A 161 23.33 -48.62 -9.59
CA ASP A 161 23.73 -49.99 -9.28
C ASP A 161 24.94 -50.03 -8.33
N SER A 162 24.88 -50.85 -7.27
CA SER A 162 25.94 -51.82 -6.95
C SER A 162 25.48 -52.71 -5.79
N GLY A 163 25.43 -54.02 -6.02
CA GLY A 163 24.78 -55.00 -5.16
C GLY A 163 25.58 -55.54 -3.98
N ILE A 164 24.96 -56.47 -3.26
CA ILE A 164 25.56 -57.71 -2.70
C ILE A 164 24.41 -58.65 -2.29
N LYS A 165 24.61 -59.94 -2.59
CA LYS A 165 23.72 -61.10 -2.50
C LYS A 165 23.49 -61.60 -1.06
N ALA A 166 22.40 -62.37 -0.87
CA ALA A 166 22.23 -63.63 -0.10
C ALA A 166 20.85 -63.61 0.60
N LYS A 167 19.82 -64.40 0.23
CA LYS A 167 19.64 -65.86 0.24
C LYS A 167 19.81 -66.50 1.63
N VAL A 168 18.70 -66.61 2.38
CA VAL A 168 18.17 -67.83 3.04
C VAL A 168 16.65 -67.71 3.06
#